data_AF-A0A832Y389-F1
#
_entry.id   AF-A0A832Y389-F1
#
_cell.length_a   1.000
_cell.length_b   1.000
_cell.length_c   1.000
_cell.angle_alpha   90.00
_cell.angle_beta   90.00
_cell.angle_gamma   90.00
#
_symmetry.space_group_name_H-M   'P 1'
#
loop_
_entity.id
_entity.type
_entity.pdbx_description
1 polymer ?
#
loop_
_entity_poly.entity_id
_entity_poly.type
_entity_poly.pdbx_seq_one_letter_code
_entity_poly.pdbx_strand_id
1 'polypeptide(L)'
;MRVTTLCTVVILLTASLSGCTGTETGDDTPADTQEVEPIEIYPGEDIQYIVDISPANSTFLLKAGIHRMQELYPRAGDTFEGENGTILSGALVLTEFSRSDDLWYSANQTQEGPRHGDQLDPEKGWVCPDEYPRCDRPEDLYFNDEPLLHVGSLEEVASGSWFFDYDNDTIWFADDPQGHSIETSVTYFAFVDSANDVTIRNLVIEKFASWVQLAAVGSSGNV
;
A
#
# COMPACT_ATOMS: atom_id res chain seq x y z
N MET A 1 -19.78 -27.61 21.40
CA MET A 1 -18.63 -27.39 22.29
C MET A 1 -17.47 -28.24 21.77
N ARG A 2 -16.70 -27.70 20.82
CA ARG A 2 -15.49 -28.34 20.28
C ARG A 2 -14.31 -27.61 20.90
N VAL A 3 -13.57 -28.32 21.74
CA VAL A 3 -12.33 -27.85 22.36
C VAL A 3 -11.22 -28.19 21.37
N THR A 4 -10.62 -27.17 20.76
CA THR A 4 -9.45 -27.34 19.90
C THR A 4 -8.22 -27.18 20.78
N THR A 5 -7.48 -28.27 20.95
CA THR A 5 -6.29 -28.39 21.80
C THR A 5 -5.11 -27.61 21.19
N LEU A 6 -4.56 -26.67 21.96
CA LEU A 6 -3.26 -26.04 21.67
C LEU A 6 -2.14 -27.09 21.78
N CYS A 7 -1.34 -27.28 20.73
CA CYS A 7 -0.07 -27.99 20.80
C CYS A 7 1.02 -27.02 21.32
N THR A 8 1.35 -27.10 22.60
CA THR A 8 2.52 -26.40 23.17
C THR A 8 3.76 -27.25 22.92
N VAL A 9 4.68 -26.77 22.10
CA VAL A 9 6.01 -27.37 21.91
C VAL A 9 6.91 -26.87 23.04
N VAL A 10 7.28 -27.76 23.97
CA VAL A 10 8.27 -27.49 25.03
C VAL A 10 9.61 -28.05 24.57
N ILE A 11 10.56 -27.18 24.25
CA ILE A 11 11.94 -27.57 23.91
C ILE A 11 12.74 -27.65 25.21
N LEU A 12 13.08 -28.88 25.63
CA LEU A 12 13.99 -29.15 26.73
C LEU A 12 15.43 -29.14 26.22
N LEU A 13 16.21 -28.11 26.55
CA LEU A 13 17.68 -28.14 26.40
C LEU A 13 18.32 -28.84 27.61
N THR A 14 18.90 -30.01 27.38
CA THR A 14 19.82 -30.64 28.33
C THR A 14 21.23 -30.08 28.13
N ALA A 15 21.74 -29.32 29.10
CA ALA A 15 23.14 -28.92 29.13
C ALA A 15 23.99 -30.01 29.82
N SER A 16 24.92 -30.62 29.09
CA SER A 16 25.97 -31.46 29.65
C SER A 16 27.19 -30.60 29.99
N LEU A 17 27.54 -30.51 31.28
CA LEU A 17 28.81 -29.95 31.71
C LEU A 17 29.88 -31.05 31.71
N SER A 18 30.75 -31.05 30.70
CA SER A 18 32.05 -31.70 30.77
C SER A 18 33.12 -30.62 30.97
N GLY A 19 33.65 -30.54 32.18
CA GLY A 19 34.82 -29.74 32.48
C GLY A 19 36.10 -30.42 32.00
N CYS A 20 36.94 -29.69 31.28
CA CYS A 20 38.38 -29.92 31.18
C CYS A 20 39.09 -28.58 31.29
N THR A 21 39.96 -28.46 32.29
CA THR A 21 40.84 -27.32 32.52
C THR A 21 41.96 -27.30 31.48
N GLY A 22 42.13 -26.18 30.79
CA GLY A 22 43.27 -25.89 29.92
C GLY A 22 43.61 -24.39 29.97
N THR A 23 44.88 -24.09 30.21
CA THR A 23 45.44 -22.74 30.41
C THR A 23 45.88 -22.12 29.08
N GLU A 24 45.51 -20.85 28.88
CA GLU A 24 46.01 -19.83 27.93
C GLU A 24 46.35 -20.22 26.47
N THR A 25 45.61 -19.64 25.53
CA THR A 25 46.08 -18.59 24.60
C THR A 25 44.85 -17.89 24.01
N GLY A 26 44.92 -16.57 23.81
CA GLY A 26 43.81 -15.76 23.30
C GLY A 26 43.18 -16.33 22.04
N ASP A 27 41.88 -16.59 22.11
CA ASP A 27 41.03 -16.93 20.99
C ASP A 27 40.13 -15.72 20.76
N ASP A 28 40.59 -14.79 19.93
CA ASP A 28 39.74 -13.80 19.27
C ASP A 28 38.87 -14.56 18.25
N THR A 29 37.93 -15.35 18.75
CA THR A 29 36.82 -15.85 17.93
C THR A 29 35.97 -14.64 17.59
N PRO A 30 35.81 -14.26 16.31
CA PRO A 30 34.86 -13.22 15.94
C PRO A 30 33.51 -13.67 16.47
N ALA A 31 32.84 -12.80 17.22
CA ALA A 31 31.44 -13.01 17.58
C ALA A 31 30.69 -13.35 16.29
N ASP A 32 30.16 -14.56 16.21
CA ASP A 32 29.34 -15.03 15.10
C ASP A 32 28.13 -14.10 15.00
N THR A 33 28.24 -13.07 14.15
CA THR A 33 27.09 -12.28 13.72
C THR A 33 26.21 -13.21 12.93
N GLN A 34 25.31 -13.89 13.63
CA GLN A 34 24.25 -14.67 13.04
C GLN A 34 23.46 -13.73 12.13
N GLU A 35 23.67 -13.83 10.81
CA GLU A 35 22.89 -13.06 9.84
C GLU A 35 21.43 -13.47 10.03
N VAL A 36 20.60 -12.50 10.42
CA VAL A 36 19.17 -12.72 10.55
C VAL A 36 18.62 -12.72 9.13
N GLU A 37 18.19 -13.90 8.67
CA GLU A 37 17.57 -14.05 7.36
C GLU A 37 16.36 -13.12 7.21
N PRO A 38 16.16 -12.48 6.04
CA PRO A 38 14.99 -11.67 5.78
C PRO A 38 13.69 -12.46 5.92
N ILE A 39 12.65 -11.77 6.40
CA ILE A 39 11.28 -12.29 6.44
C ILE A 39 10.67 -12.07 5.05
N GLU A 40 10.48 -13.17 4.32
CA GLU A 40 9.83 -13.12 3.00
C GLU A 40 8.34 -12.81 3.11
N ILE A 41 7.85 -11.92 2.24
CA ILE A 41 6.42 -11.58 2.15
C ILE A 41 5.97 -11.65 0.70
N TYR A 42 4.95 -12.45 0.43
CA TYR A 42 4.41 -12.73 -0.90
C TYR A 42 3.19 -11.84 -1.21
N PRO A 43 2.93 -11.54 -2.51
CA PRO A 43 1.73 -10.81 -2.90
C PRO A 43 0.45 -11.40 -2.32
N GLY A 44 -0.36 -10.55 -1.69
CA GLY A 44 -1.63 -10.93 -1.06
C GLY A 44 -1.54 -11.26 0.43
N GLU A 45 -0.33 -11.30 1.00
CA GLU A 45 -0.15 -11.33 2.46
C GLU A 45 -0.33 -9.93 3.07
N ASP A 46 -0.76 -9.90 4.33
CA ASP A 46 -0.89 -8.67 5.11
C ASP A 46 0.49 -8.27 5.66
N ILE A 47 1.12 -7.31 4.98
CA ILE A 47 2.47 -6.87 5.31
C ILE A 47 2.49 -6.24 6.70
N GLN A 48 1.50 -5.41 7.03
CA GLN A 48 1.47 -4.73 8.33
C GLN A 48 1.33 -5.72 9.48
N TYR A 49 0.46 -6.74 9.34
CA TYR A 49 0.35 -7.80 10.33
C TYR A 49 1.69 -8.52 10.54
N ILE A 50 2.44 -8.81 9.46
CA ILE A 50 3.76 -9.43 9.55
C ILE A 50 4.76 -8.51 10.25
N VAL A 51 4.72 -7.20 9.99
CA VAL A 51 5.55 -6.20 10.70
C VAL A 51 5.25 -6.23 12.20
N ASP A 52 3.97 -6.23 12.58
CA ASP A 52 3.53 -6.16 13.97
C ASP A 52 3.98 -7.37 14.82
N ILE A 53 3.98 -8.57 14.24
CA ILE A 53 4.34 -9.81 14.95
C ILE A 53 5.84 -10.14 14.90
N SER A 54 6.62 -9.41 14.09
CA SER A 54 8.04 -9.68 13.87
C SER A 54 8.93 -9.06 14.96
N PRO A 55 10.18 -9.52 15.16
CA PRO A 55 11.14 -8.85 16.04
C PRO A 55 11.44 -7.41 15.59
N ALA A 56 11.82 -6.52 16.50
CA ALA A 56 12.22 -5.15 16.13
C ALA A 56 13.51 -5.15 15.27
N ASN A 57 13.66 -4.15 14.39
CA ASN A 57 14.76 -4.04 13.42
C ASN A 57 14.79 -5.23 12.43
N SER A 58 13.61 -5.61 11.94
CA SER A 58 13.50 -6.72 10.99
C SER A 58 13.77 -6.26 9.56
N THR A 59 14.29 -7.17 8.74
CA THR A 59 14.33 -7.02 7.29
C THR A 59 13.17 -7.80 6.68
N PHE A 60 12.32 -7.12 5.93
CA PHE A 60 11.21 -7.68 5.18
C PHE A 60 11.56 -7.70 3.70
N LEU A 61 11.65 -8.90 3.12
CA LEU A 61 11.89 -9.10 1.69
C LEU A 61 10.55 -9.31 0.99
N LEU A 62 10.04 -8.27 0.35
CA LEU A 62 8.83 -8.34 -0.47
C LEU A 62 9.19 -9.05 -1.77
N LYS A 63 8.54 -10.19 -1.99
CA LYS A 63 8.75 -11.01 -3.18
C LYS A 63 8.14 -10.34 -4.41
N ALA A 64 8.70 -10.63 -5.57
CA ALA A 64 8.28 -10.03 -6.85
C ALA A 64 6.78 -10.19 -7.11
N GLY A 65 6.17 -9.17 -7.71
CA GLY A 65 4.72 -9.08 -7.93
C GLY A 65 4.12 -7.83 -7.28
N ILE A 66 2.79 -7.74 -7.34
CA ILE A 66 2.07 -6.54 -6.89
C ILE A 66 1.42 -6.79 -5.53
N HIS A 67 1.87 -6.06 -4.53
CA HIS A 67 1.32 -5.98 -3.19
C HIS A 67 0.31 -4.82 -3.15
N ARG A 68 -0.99 -5.14 -3.06
CA ARG A 68 -2.06 -4.15 -3.18
C ARG A 68 -2.58 -3.66 -1.84
N MET A 69 -2.97 -2.39 -1.83
CA MET A 69 -3.70 -1.72 -0.76
C MET A 69 -3.06 -1.92 0.61
N GLN A 70 -1.74 -1.76 0.67
CA GLN A 70 -0.98 -1.85 1.90
C GLN A 70 -0.67 -0.45 2.41
N GLU A 71 -0.99 -0.19 3.67
CA GLU A 71 -0.58 0.99 4.40
C GLU A 71 0.32 0.56 5.54
N LEU A 72 1.59 0.97 5.49
CA LEU A 72 2.62 0.47 6.38
C LEU A 72 2.99 1.52 7.43
N TYR A 73 3.07 1.06 8.67
CA TYR A 73 3.59 1.76 9.85
C TYR A 73 4.89 1.09 10.28
N PRO A 74 6.02 1.44 9.65
CA PRO A 74 7.34 0.93 10.02
C PRO A 74 7.65 1.15 11.50
N ARG A 75 8.48 0.26 12.05
CA ARG A 75 9.09 0.45 13.37
C ARG A 75 10.54 0.86 13.18
N ALA A 76 11.13 1.39 14.26
CA ALA A 76 12.49 1.91 14.18
C ALA A 76 13.47 0.82 13.74
N GLY A 77 14.32 1.15 12.75
CA GLY A 77 15.31 0.24 12.20
C GLY A 77 14.79 -0.85 11.25
N ASP A 78 13.48 -0.91 10.97
CA ASP A 78 12.94 -1.89 10.01
C ASP A 78 13.45 -1.57 8.59
N THR A 79 13.71 -2.64 7.81
CA THR A 79 14.10 -2.55 6.39
C THR A 79 13.05 -3.23 5.53
N PHE A 80 12.56 -2.54 4.50
CA PHE A 80 11.67 -3.06 3.48
C PHE A 80 12.41 -3.10 2.14
N GLU A 81 12.62 -4.28 1.61
CA GLU A 81 13.32 -4.52 0.36
C GLU A 81 12.45 -5.31 -0.60
N GLY A 82 12.25 -4.80 -1.81
CA GLY A 82 11.63 -5.58 -2.89
C GLY A 82 12.63 -6.44 -3.62
N GLU A 83 12.19 -7.58 -4.15
CA GLU A 83 12.84 -8.24 -5.28
C GLU A 83 12.62 -7.44 -6.57
N ASN A 84 13.39 -7.72 -7.62
CA ASN A 84 13.14 -7.11 -8.93
C ASN A 84 11.71 -7.43 -9.43
N GLY A 85 10.95 -6.39 -9.79
CA GLY A 85 9.54 -6.51 -10.18
C GLY A 85 8.56 -6.43 -9.02
N THR A 86 8.99 -5.98 -7.83
CA THR A 86 8.09 -5.73 -6.70
C THR A 86 7.43 -4.37 -6.82
N ILE A 87 6.10 -4.36 -6.79
CA ILE A 87 5.26 -3.17 -6.85
C ILE A 87 4.41 -3.12 -5.60
N LEU A 88 4.42 -2.00 -4.89
CA LEU A 88 3.48 -1.68 -3.83
C LEU A 88 2.46 -0.70 -4.43
N SER A 89 1.21 -1.15 -4.58
CA SER A 89 0.16 -0.38 -5.25
C SER A 89 -0.95 -0.02 -4.27
N GLY A 90 -1.36 1.25 -4.23
CA GLY A 90 -2.49 1.72 -3.42
C GLY A 90 -3.86 1.45 -4.06
N ALA A 91 -3.89 0.83 -5.23
CA ALA A 91 -5.09 0.67 -6.02
C ALA A 91 -5.81 -0.67 -5.80
N LEU A 92 -7.14 -0.60 -5.91
CA LEU A 92 -8.05 -1.74 -5.98
C LEU A 92 -8.33 -2.09 -7.45
N VAL A 93 -8.33 -3.38 -7.79
CA VAL A 93 -8.80 -3.85 -9.10
C VAL A 93 -10.33 -3.93 -9.11
N LEU A 94 -10.96 -3.24 -10.06
CA LEU A 94 -12.39 -3.32 -10.29
C LEU A 94 -12.68 -4.54 -11.18
N THR A 95 -13.67 -5.34 -10.79
CA THR A 95 -13.98 -6.62 -11.48
C THR A 95 -15.46 -6.79 -11.82
N GLU A 96 -16.33 -5.93 -11.29
CA GLU A 96 -17.77 -5.98 -11.51
C GLU A 96 -18.22 -4.70 -12.21
N PHE A 97 -18.73 -4.85 -13.44
CA PHE A 97 -19.16 -3.73 -14.25
C PHE A 97 -20.58 -3.95 -14.74
N SER A 98 -21.35 -2.89 -14.71
CA SER A 98 -22.69 -2.82 -15.29
C SER A 98 -22.75 -1.68 -16.29
N ARG A 99 -23.77 -1.68 -17.15
CA ARG A 99 -23.95 -0.67 -18.18
C ARG A 99 -25.30 0.01 -18.01
N SER A 100 -25.31 1.34 -18.10
CA SER A 100 -26.52 2.15 -18.24
C SER A 100 -26.34 3.07 -19.44
N ASP A 101 -27.27 3.01 -20.38
CA ASP A 101 -27.16 3.73 -21.66
C ASP A 101 -25.81 3.44 -22.36
N ASP A 102 -25.02 4.49 -22.60
CA ASP A 102 -23.72 4.41 -23.27
C ASP A 102 -22.52 4.41 -22.32
N LEU A 103 -22.76 4.32 -20.99
CA LEU A 103 -21.71 4.34 -19.98
C LEU A 103 -21.64 3.04 -19.20
N TRP A 104 -20.41 2.66 -18.85
CA TRP A 104 -20.11 1.61 -17.91
C TRP A 104 -19.97 2.19 -16.51
N TYR A 105 -20.29 1.38 -15.51
CA TYR A 105 -20.11 1.76 -14.12
C TYR A 105 -19.70 0.60 -13.22
N SER A 106 -19.00 0.95 -12.15
CA SER A 106 -18.72 0.10 -10.99
C SER A 106 -19.41 0.73 -9.78
N ALA A 107 -20.32 0.00 -9.15
CA ALA A 107 -21.06 0.44 -7.98
C ALA A 107 -20.32 0.11 -6.67
N ASN A 108 -20.84 0.59 -5.55
CA ASN A 108 -20.34 0.35 -4.19
C ASN A 108 -18.86 0.77 -4.00
N GLN A 109 -18.49 1.88 -4.64
CA GLN A 109 -17.18 2.51 -4.50
C GLN A 109 -17.29 3.57 -3.42
N THR A 110 -16.74 3.32 -2.24
CA THR A 110 -16.91 4.18 -1.06
C THR A 110 -15.65 4.98 -0.70
N GLN A 111 -14.62 4.93 -1.54
CA GLN A 111 -13.39 5.68 -1.32
C GLN A 111 -13.66 7.17 -1.54
N GLU A 112 -13.48 7.96 -0.47
CA GLU A 112 -13.56 9.41 -0.52
C GLU A 112 -12.47 9.99 0.38
N GLY A 113 -11.31 10.21 -0.23
CA GLY A 113 -10.20 10.93 0.33
C GLY A 113 -10.53 12.41 0.53
N PRO A 114 -9.82 13.06 1.46
CA PRO A 114 -10.04 14.45 1.71
C PRO A 114 -9.62 15.27 0.51
N ARG A 115 -10.44 16.29 0.31
CA ARG A 115 -10.29 17.26 -0.75
C ARG A 115 -9.24 18.29 -0.34
N HIS A 116 -8.46 18.75 -1.30
CA HIS A 116 -7.60 19.90 -1.07
C HIS A 116 -8.25 21.16 -1.60
N GLY A 117 -8.58 22.08 -0.68
CA GLY A 117 -8.96 23.43 -1.09
C GLY A 117 -10.43 23.57 -1.50
N ASP A 118 -11.34 22.95 -0.74
CA ASP A 118 -12.81 23.10 -0.77
C ASP A 118 -13.29 24.57 -0.73
N GLN A 119 -12.36 25.50 -0.54
CA GLN A 119 -12.58 26.92 -0.57
C GLN A 119 -12.23 27.45 -1.95
N LEU A 120 -13.23 28.05 -2.61
CA LEU A 120 -13.00 29.13 -3.56
C LEU A 120 -11.94 30.06 -2.94
N ASP A 121 -10.75 30.10 -3.53
CA ASP A 121 -9.78 31.12 -3.16
C ASP A 121 -10.42 32.45 -3.59
N PRO A 122 -10.74 33.36 -2.66
CA PRO A 122 -11.48 34.58 -2.99
C PRO A 122 -10.67 35.54 -3.88
N GLU A 123 -9.36 35.32 -4.03
CA GLU A 123 -8.47 36.10 -4.90
C GLU A 123 -8.12 35.36 -6.21
N LYS A 124 -8.17 34.02 -6.24
CA LYS A 124 -7.77 33.19 -7.40
C LYS A 124 -8.90 32.40 -8.07
N GLY A 125 -10.07 32.27 -7.45
CA GLY A 125 -11.19 31.46 -7.94
C GLY A 125 -11.12 30.00 -7.49
N TRP A 126 -11.69 29.09 -8.29
CA TRP A 126 -11.65 27.65 -8.06
C TRP A 126 -10.19 27.15 -8.07
N VAL A 127 -9.83 26.25 -7.15
CA VAL A 127 -8.46 25.72 -7.07
C VAL A 127 -8.10 24.90 -8.31
N CYS A 128 -9.10 24.27 -8.93
CA CYS A 128 -8.90 23.48 -10.13
C CYS A 128 -9.12 24.28 -11.43
N PRO A 129 -8.28 24.07 -12.44
CA PRO A 129 -8.55 24.58 -13.79
C PRO A 129 -9.70 23.80 -14.43
N ASP A 130 -10.36 24.41 -15.42
CA ASP A 130 -11.48 23.80 -16.15
C ASP A 130 -11.08 22.47 -16.82
N GLU A 131 -9.82 22.33 -17.26
CA GLU A 131 -9.31 21.10 -17.87
C GLU A 131 -9.12 19.94 -16.88
N TYR A 132 -9.04 20.22 -15.58
CA TYR A 132 -8.85 19.22 -14.52
C TYR A 132 -9.80 19.50 -13.35
N PRO A 133 -11.12 19.42 -13.56
CA PRO A 133 -12.12 19.96 -12.62
C PRO A 133 -12.16 19.26 -11.26
N ARG A 134 -11.51 18.10 -11.14
CA ARG A 134 -11.39 17.27 -9.93
C ARG A 134 -9.95 17.12 -9.44
N CYS A 135 -9.07 18.06 -9.76
CA CYS A 135 -7.66 18.07 -9.33
C CYS A 135 -7.46 18.09 -7.80
N ASP A 136 -8.53 18.40 -7.05
CA ASP A 136 -8.58 18.44 -5.59
C ASP A 136 -8.89 17.07 -4.97
N ARG A 137 -9.22 16.06 -5.79
CA ARG A 137 -9.49 14.68 -5.37
C ARG A 137 -8.26 13.81 -5.48
N PRO A 138 -7.98 12.97 -4.47
CA PRO A 138 -6.84 12.07 -4.51
C PRO A 138 -7.08 10.79 -5.31
N GLU A 139 -8.33 10.46 -5.64
CA GLU A 139 -8.66 9.26 -6.40
C GLU A 139 -8.35 9.43 -7.89
N ASP A 140 -7.74 8.40 -8.44
CA ASP A 140 -7.59 8.19 -9.88
C ASP A 140 -8.29 6.90 -10.30
N LEU A 141 -8.65 6.82 -11.59
CA LEU A 141 -9.06 5.60 -12.27
C LEU A 141 -8.07 5.32 -13.39
N TYR A 142 -7.55 4.09 -13.44
CA TYR A 142 -6.55 3.64 -14.40
C TYR A 142 -7.14 2.58 -15.31
N PHE A 143 -6.80 2.67 -16.58
CA PHE A 143 -7.15 1.72 -17.62
C PHE A 143 -5.88 1.15 -18.23
N ASN A 144 -5.57 -0.13 -17.99
CA ASN A 144 -4.29 -0.74 -18.36
C ASN A 144 -3.08 0.10 -17.90
N ASP A 145 -3.05 0.47 -16.62
CA ASP A 145 -2.01 1.31 -16.00
C ASP A 145 -1.96 2.78 -16.44
N GLU A 146 -2.85 3.23 -17.35
CA GLU A 146 -2.93 4.63 -17.79
C GLU A 146 -4.07 5.38 -17.07
N PRO A 147 -3.82 6.54 -16.44
CA PRO A 147 -4.86 7.29 -15.73
C PRO A 147 -5.84 7.94 -16.70
N LEU A 148 -7.12 7.94 -16.31
CA LEU A 148 -8.19 8.64 -17.02
C LEU A 148 -8.44 10.04 -16.43
N LEU A 149 -8.95 10.96 -17.23
CA LEU A 149 -9.31 12.30 -16.79
C LEU A 149 -10.53 12.27 -15.86
N HIS A 150 -10.39 12.78 -14.63
CA HIS A 150 -11.47 12.87 -13.66
C HIS A 150 -12.35 14.11 -13.91
N VAL A 151 -13.55 13.91 -14.46
CA VAL A 151 -14.48 14.99 -14.84
C VAL A 151 -15.45 15.37 -13.73
N GLY A 152 -16.11 16.52 -13.87
CA GLY A 152 -16.96 17.13 -12.85
C GLY A 152 -18.34 16.48 -12.72
N SER A 153 -18.85 15.88 -13.79
CA SER A 153 -20.23 15.40 -13.90
C SER A 153 -20.37 14.19 -14.83
N LEU A 154 -21.52 13.51 -14.76
CA LEU A 154 -21.81 12.34 -15.59
C LEU A 154 -21.92 12.71 -17.08
N GLU A 155 -22.43 13.90 -17.40
CA GLU A 155 -22.60 14.38 -18.77
C GLU A 155 -21.28 14.67 -19.49
N GLU A 156 -20.20 14.86 -18.73
CA GLU A 156 -18.85 15.11 -19.25
C GLU A 156 -18.08 13.81 -19.54
N VAL A 157 -18.62 12.64 -19.15
CA VAL A 157 -17.95 11.36 -19.35
C VAL A 157 -17.90 11.01 -20.83
N ALA A 158 -16.67 10.96 -21.35
CA ALA A 158 -16.30 10.49 -22.68
C ALA A 158 -15.13 9.50 -22.60
N SER A 159 -14.77 8.90 -23.74
CA SER A 159 -13.59 8.01 -23.84
C SER A 159 -12.34 8.74 -23.32
N GLY A 160 -11.56 8.06 -22.47
CA GLY A 160 -10.40 8.65 -21.79
C GLY A 160 -10.72 9.44 -20.50
N SER A 161 -11.96 9.44 -20.03
CA SER A 161 -12.38 10.15 -18.83
C SER A 161 -13.33 9.32 -17.96
N TRP A 162 -13.50 9.76 -16.72
CA TRP A 162 -14.34 9.09 -15.73
C TRP A 162 -14.94 10.10 -14.75
N PHE A 163 -16.06 9.71 -14.15
CA PHE A 163 -16.75 10.48 -13.12
C PHE A 163 -16.97 9.62 -11.90
N PHE A 164 -16.60 10.11 -10.72
CA PHE A 164 -17.00 9.51 -9.46
C PHE A 164 -18.21 10.26 -8.89
N ASP A 165 -19.36 9.58 -8.92
CA ASP A 165 -20.54 9.97 -8.16
C ASP A 165 -20.39 9.54 -6.69
N TYR A 166 -19.76 10.40 -5.90
CA TYR A 166 -19.54 10.18 -4.46
C TYR A 166 -20.87 10.09 -3.68
N ASP A 167 -21.94 10.74 -4.13
CA ASP A 167 -23.24 10.70 -3.42
C ASP A 167 -23.92 9.33 -3.57
N ASN A 168 -23.63 8.62 -4.68
CA ASN A 168 -24.21 7.31 -4.99
C ASN A 168 -23.16 6.17 -4.96
N ASP A 169 -21.96 6.41 -4.45
CA ASP A 169 -20.86 5.43 -4.38
C ASP A 169 -20.61 4.72 -5.73
N THR A 170 -20.59 5.47 -6.83
CA THR A 170 -20.53 4.88 -8.19
C THR A 170 -19.49 5.57 -9.08
N ILE A 171 -18.60 4.77 -9.67
CA ILE A 171 -17.64 5.19 -10.68
C ILE A 171 -18.23 4.94 -12.08
N TRP A 172 -18.21 5.96 -12.93
CA TRP A 172 -18.71 5.96 -14.31
C TRP A 172 -17.58 6.22 -15.32
N PHE A 173 -17.59 5.51 -16.44
CA PHE A 173 -16.62 5.68 -17.54
C PHE A 173 -17.22 5.21 -18.88
N ALA A 174 -16.64 5.68 -19.99
CA ALA A 174 -17.18 5.39 -21.32
C ALA A 174 -16.59 4.14 -21.99
N ASP A 175 -15.31 3.85 -21.75
CA ASP A 175 -14.57 2.80 -22.45
C ASP A 175 -15.00 1.39 -22.00
N ASP A 176 -15.03 0.42 -22.92
CA ASP A 176 -15.47 -0.95 -22.63
C ASP A 176 -14.48 -1.69 -21.72
N PRO A 177 -14.89 -2.13 -20.50
CA PRO A 177 -13.98 -2.78 -19.56
C PRO A 177 -13.53 -4.18 -20.01
N GLN A 178 -14.17 -4.79 -21.01
CA GLN A 178 -13.89 -6.17 -21.39
C GLN A 178 -12.45 -6.35 -21.91
N GLY A 179 -11.69 -7.20 -21.21
CA GLY A 179 -10.31 -7.52 -21.58
C GLY A 179 -9.28 -6.48 -21.13
N HIS A 180 -9.71 -5.49 -20.33
CA HIS A 180 -8.87 -4.44 -19.78
C HIS A 180 -8.73 -4.58 -18.27
N SER A 181 -7.60 -4.12 -17.73
CA SER A 181 -7.42 -3.94 -16.29
C SER A 181 -7.94 -2.56 -15.92
N ILE A 182 -8.86 -2.50 -14.96
CA ILE A 182 -9.36 -1.24 -14.42
C ILE A 182 -9.04 -1.21 -12.94
N GLU A 183 -8.34 -0.17 -12.52
CA GLU A 183 -7.90 0.00 -11.14
C GLU A 183 -8.28 1.39 -10.63
N THR A 184 -8.63 1.51 -9.36
CA THR A 184 -8.88 2.81 -8.72
C THR A 184 -8.04 2.96 -7.47
N SER A 185 -7.44 4.13 -7.28
CA SER A 185 -6.68 4.45 -6.06
C SER A 185 -7.62 4.46 -4.85
N VAL A 186 -7.27 3.73 -3.79
CA VAL A 186 -8.07 3.66 -2.54
C VAL A 186 -7.23 3.98 -1.31
N THR A 187 -6.00 3.45 -1.26
CA THR A 187 -5.13 3.59 -0.07
C THR A 187 -4.38 4.91 -0.10
N TYR A 188 -4.31 5.62 1.02
CA TYR A 188 -3.72 6.96 1.07
C TYR A 188 -2.20 6.95 1.09
N PHE A 189 -1.59 6.06 1.90
CA PHE A 189 -0.15 6.04 2.12
C PHE A 189 0.41 4.62 1.95
N ALA A 190 1.59 4.53 1.36
CA ALA A 190 2.38 3.30 1.32
C ALA A 190 3.16 3.12 2.62
N PHE A 191 3.86 4.17 3.05
CA PHE A 191 4.67 4.20 4.26
C PHE A 191 4.39 5.48 5.04
N VAL A 192 3.85 5.31 6.24
CA VAL A 192 3.59 6.41 7.18
C VAL A 192 4.88 6.80 7.90
N ASP A 193 5.04 8.10 8.18
CA ASP A 193 6.12 8.63 9.02
C ASP A 193 5.87 8.28 10.49
N SER A 194 6.17 7.03 10.87
CA SER A 194 5.92 6.46 12.20
C SER A 194 7.18 6.13 13.00
N ALA A 195 8.36 6.13 12.36
CA ALA A 195 9.61 5.71 13.01
C ALA A 195 10.88 6.25 12.35
N ASN A 196 11.98 6.24 13.10
CA ASN A 196 13.31 6.63 12.63
C ASN A 196 14.08 5.42 12.05
N ASP A 197 15.12 5.72 11.26
CA ASP A 197 16.08 4.72 10.76
C ASP A 197 15.45 3.60 9.92
N VAL A 198 14.34 3.89 9.26
CA VAL A 198 13.65 2.97 8.35
C VAL A 198 14.35 2.99 6.98
N THR A 199 14.62 1.81 6.42
CA THR A 199 15.15 1.68 5.05
C THR A 199 14.08 1.15 4.11
N ILE A 200 13.83 1.84 3.01
CA ILE A 200 12.93 1.39 1.94
C ILE A 200 13.73 1.35 0.64
N ARG A 201 13.80 0.20 -0.04
CA ARG A 201 14.58 0.06 -1.28
C ARG A 201 14.00 -0.96 -2.25
N ASN A 202 14.31 -0.75 -3.53
CA ASN A 202 13.98 -1.66 -4.64
C ASN A 202 12.47 -1.97 -4.77
N LEU A 203 11.63 -0.96 -4.56
CA LEU A 203 10.19 -1.01 -4.75
C LEU A 203 9.76 0.02 -5.79
N VAL A 204 8.80 -0.35 -6.64
CA VAL A 204 7.95 0.62 -7.30
C VAL A 204 6.77 0.90 -6.37
N ILE A 205 6.47 2.18 -6.11
CA ILE A 205 5.35 2.61 -5.28
C ILE A 205 4.43 3.45 -6.15
N GLU A 206 3.19 3.01 -6.35
CA GLU A 206 2.28 3.59 -7.35
C GLU A 206 0.81 3.61 -6.92
N LYS A 207 0.03 4.49 -7.57
CA LYS A 207 -1.45 4.52 -7.51
C LYS A 207 -2.03 4.59 -6.09
N PHE A 208 -1.40 5.39 -5.24
CA PHE A 208 -1.94 5.74 -3.92
C PHE A 208 -2.84 6.96 -4.06
N ALA A 209 -4.00 6.92 -3.39
CA ALA A 209 -4.89 8.07 -3.22
C ALA A 209 -4.32 9.02 -2.15
N SER A 210 -3.04 9.37 -2.27
CA SER A 210 -2.41 10.30 -1.36
C SER A 210 -3.12 11.64 -1.45
N TRP A 211 -3.38 12.25 -0.30
CA TRP A 211 -3.97 13.58 -0.25
C TRP A 211 -3.12 14.52 -1.10
N VAL A 212 -3.72 15.48 -1.80
CA VAL A 212 -3.02 16.32 -2.80
C VAL A 212 -1.78 17.05 -2.24
N GLN A 213 -1.67 17.22 -0.92
CA GLN A 213 -0.51 17.83 -0.24
C GLN A 213 0.48 16.84 0.40
N LEU A 214 0.17 15.56 0.37
CA LEU A 214 0.92 14.50 1.03
C LEU A 214 1.50 13.53 -0.01
N ALA A 215 2.58 12.87 0.35
CA ALA A 215 3.21 11.85 -0.47
C ALA A 215 2.81 10.44 -0.02
N ALA A 216 2.87 9.47 -0.93
CA ALA A 216 2.66 8.06 -0.59
C ALA A 216 3.71 7.53 0.41
N VAL A 217 4.88 8.17 0.51
CA VAL A 217 5.97 7.78 1.41
C VAL A 217 6.32 8.93 2.33
N GLY A 218 6.38 8.67 3.65
CA GLY A 218 6.87 9.61 4.65
C GLY A 218 5.86 10.70 5.03
N SER A 219 4.57 10.45 4.84
CA SER A 219 3.52 11.34 5.34
C SER A 219 3.08 10.92 6.74
N SER A 220 2.86 11.89 7.63
CA SER A 220 2.38 11.60 8.99
C SER A 220 0.85 11.47 9.01
N GLY A 221 0.34 10.38 9.58
CA GLY A 221 -1.10 10.10 9.70
C GLY A 221 -1.83 10.92 10.77
N ASN A 222 -1.40 12.17 11.06
CA ASN A 222 -2.22 13.09 11.84
C ASN A 222 -3.34 13.62 10.94
N VAL A 223 -4.35 12.77 10.76
CA VAL A 223 -5.57 13.00 9.99
C VAL A 223 -6.77 12.97 10.93
#